data_AF-A0A7W1M3V5-F1
#
_entry.id   AF-A0A7W1M3V5-F1
#
_cell.length_a   1.000
_cell.length_b   1.000
_cell.length_c   1.000
_cell.angle_alpha   90.00
_cell.angle_beta   90.00
_cell.angle_gamma   90.00
#
_symmetry.space_group_name_H-M   'P 1'
#
loop_
_entity.id
_entity.type
_entity.pdbx_description
1 polymer ?
#
loop_
_entity_poly.entity_id
_entity_poly.type
_entity_poly.pdbx_seq_one_letter_code
_entity_poly.pdbx_strand_id
1 'polypeptide(L)'
;MAASSVSPRGAVTRLGILPIAAIGIVTLLLVLALGTYLYDHSRRDLIAKGVSVGGVPVGGLHEAAARRKLEADLVSRLSERVTVRSGSHKWTIGARQAQVRVDVKNMLEQAVSASREGSILTRTARGLTGGSVKRDIPLVISYSHQAVRNLTAKVRAGVTRSSRDASVLPSATGLHMIAGRVGVSVDSTRLGARIDNALSGASPSRNVTVPTRKVEPKVTTAQLASKYPAYIVINRNDFRLSFYNHLKLERTYEIAVGMEGLETPAGLHKIEWEQVDPPWYVPKKAWAGALAGTVVPPGPGDPLKARFMSFEGGAGIHGVDPSEYSSIGHDASHGCVRMRIPDVISLYSKSPVGTPVYII
;
A
#
# COMPACT_ATOMS: atom_id res chain seq x y z
N MET A 1 100.37 60.35 44.12
CA MET A 1 99.37 61.42 44.00
C MET A 1 98.03 60.87 44.46
N ALA A 2 97.30 61.66 45.25
CA ALA A 2 96.13 61.30 46.03
C ALA A 2 94.90 60.89 45.20
N ALA A 3 93.98 60.12 45.79
CA ALA A 3 92.62 60.60 46.09
C ALA A 3 91.73 59.54 46.77
N SER A 4 90.98 60.04 47.74
CA SER A 4 89.97 59.47 48.63
C SER A 4 88.74 58.85 47.94
N SER A 5 88.01 57.97 48.65
CA SER A 5 86.72 58.30 49.33
C SER A 5 85.63 57.18 49.33
N VAL A 6 85.01 57.01 50.52
CA VAL A 6 83.56 56.79 50.79
C VAL A 6 82.92 55.37 50.72
N SER A 7 82.44 54.91 51.90
CA SER A 7 81.44 53.83 52.20
C SER A 7 79.99 54.31 51.93
N PRO A 8 78.85 53.53 51.93
CA PRO A 8 78.50 52.48 52.92
C PRO A 8 77.40 51.39 52.59
N ARG A 9 77.19 50.48 53.59
CA ARG A 9 75.97 49.71 54.01
C ARG A 9 75.26 48.70 53.08
N GLY A 10 75.08 47.47 53.60
CA GLY A 10 74.11 46.47 53.13
C GLY A 10 73.90 45.32 54.13
N ALA A 11 72.67 44.81 54.21
CA ALA A 11 72.05 44.07 55.32
C ALA A 11 72.43 42.57 55.51
N VAL A 12 72.07 42.09 56.71
CA VAL A 12 72.07 40.70 57.23
C VAL A 12 71.27 39.71 56.37
N THR A 13 71.71 38.45 56.26
CA THR A 13 70.78 37.31 56.03
C THR A 13 71.29 36.02 56.70
N ARG A 14 70.40 35.40 57.50
CA ARG A 14 70.56 34.06 58.10
C ARG A 14 70.44 32.99 57.00
N LEU A 15 71.41 32.09 56.85
CA LEU A 15 71.25 30.90 56.00
C LEU A 15 70.43 29.84 56.77
N GLY A 16 69.21 29.61 56.29
CA GLY A 16 68.24 28.68 56.87
C GLY A 16 68.29 27.27 56.27
N ILE A 17 67.59 26.37 56.97
CA ILE A 17 67.35 24.93 56.78
C ILE A 17 66.60 24.57 55.44
N LEU A 18 66.68 25.41 54.41
CA LEU A 18 65.88 25.31 53.19
C LEU A 18 66.30 24.27 52.10
N PRO A 19 67.54 23.75 51.97
CA PRO A 19 67.88 22.88 50.83
C PRO A 19 67.39 21.43 50.98
N ILE A 20 67.38 20.88 52.20
CA ILE A 20 66.96 19.47 52.44
C ILE A 20 65.43 19.33 52.36
N ALA A 21 64.70 20.31 52.88
CA ALA A 21 63.24 20.34 52.78
C ALA A 21 62.77 20.48 51.32
N ALA A 22 63.45 21.31 50.52
CA ALA A 22 63.17 21.46 49.10
C ALA A 22 63.43 20.18 48.30
N ILE A 23 64.56 19.49 48.56
CA ILE A 23 64.86 18.18 47.94
C ILE A 23 63.81 17.15 48.35
N GLY A 24 63.45 17.06 49.63
CA GLY A 24 62.41 16.14 50.11
C GLY A 24 61.05 16.36 49.44
N ILE A 25 60.65 17.61 49.23
CA ILE A 25 59.41 17.97 48.52
C ILE A 25 59.48 17.56 47.05
N VAL A 26 60.60 17.80 46.36
CA VAL A 26 60.77 17.42 44.95
C VAL A 26 60.75 15.90 44.79
N THR A 27 61.44 15.14 45.65
CA THR A 27 61.43 13.67 45.62
C THR A 27 60.03 13.12 45.89
N LEU A 28 59.31 13.70 46.86
CA LEU A 28 57.92 13.34 47.14
C LEU A 28 57.01 13.59 45.94
N LEU A 29 57.15 14.76 45.29
CA LEU A 29 56.39 15.10 44.08
C LEU A 29 56.70 14.16 42.91
N LEU A 30 57.96 13.75 42.73
CA LEU A 30 58.35 12.77 41.70
C LEU A 30 57.77 11.38 41.98
N VAL A 31 57.79 10.93 43.24
CA VAL A 31 57.16 9.66 43.64
C VAL A 31 55.64 9.72 43.45
N LEU A 32 55.01 10.85 43.77
CA LEU A 32 53.57 11.07 43.56
C LEU A 32 53.22 11.12 42.06
N ALA A 33 54.06 11.78 41.25
CA ALA A 33 53.91 11.81 39.80
C ALA A 33 54.10 10.42 39.16
N LEU A 34 55.09 9.65 39.61
CA LEU A 34 55.32 8.28 39.16
C LEU A 34 54.19 7.35 39.61
N GLY A 35 53.73 7.47 40.86
CA GLY A 35 52.61 6.70 41.39
C GLY A 35 51.29 6.98 40.67
N THR A 36 50.97 8.26 40.41
CA THR A 36 49.79 8.65 39.63
C THR A 36 49.89 8.19 38.17
N TYR A 37 51.09 8.28 37.57
CA TYR A 37 51.34 7.75 36.23
C TYR A 37 51.15 6.23 36.16
N LEU A 38 51.76 5.46 37.08
CA LEU A 38 51.63 4.00 37.12
C LEU A 38 50.18 3.57 37.40
N TYR A 39 49.49 4.27 38.30
CA TYR A 39 48.08 4.03 38.59
C TYR A 39 47.19 4.25 37.35
N ASP A 40 47.29 5.41 36.69
CA ASP A 40 46.55 5.71 35.45
C ASP A 40 46.95 4.76 34.30
N HIS A 41 48.23 4.37 34.22
CA HIS A 41 48.74 3.46 33.20
C HIS A 41 48.23 2.02 33.36
N SER A 42 48.07 1.54 34.59
CA SER A 42 47.53 0.20 34.87
C SER A 42 46.03 0.07 34.56
N ARG A 43 45.33 1.19 34.38
CA ARG A 43 43.87 1.25 34.19
C ARG A 43 43.46 1.84 32.83
N ARG A 44 44.34 1.75 31.82
CA ARG A 44 44.10 2.35 30.49
C ARG A 44 42.92 1.75 29.73
N ASP A 45 42.55 0.52 30.05
CA ASP A 45 41.45 -0.26 29.48
C ASP A 45 40.22 -0.34 30.40
N LEU A 46 40.26 0.35 31.55
CA LEU A 46 39.16 0.40 32.50
C LEU A 46 38.16 1.49 32.08
N ILE A 47 36.91 1.10 31.92
CA ILE A 47 35.82 2.02 31.63
C ILE A 47 35.40 2.72 32.92
N ALA A 48 35.26 4.04 32.90
CA ALA A 48 34.84 4.82 34.06
C ALA A 48 33.44 4.41 34.54
N LYS A 49 33.23 4.42 35.86
CA LYS A 49 31.91 4.18 36.46
C LYS A 49 30.89 5.17 35.90
N GLY A 50 29.67 4.73 35.62
CA GLY A 50 28.59 5.56 35.06
C GLY A 50 28.49 5.56 33.53
N VAL A 51 29.41 4.90 32.82
CA VAL A 51 29.34 4.74 31.36
C VAL A 51 28.46 3.54 30.98
N SER A 52 27.59 3.75 29.99
CA SER A 52 26.75 2.72 29.37
C SER A 52 26.93 2.72 27.85
N VAL A 53 26.68 1.56 27.24
CA VAL A 53 26.65 1.37 25.78
C VAL A 53 25.30 0.78 25.41
N GLY A 54 24.50 1.48 24.61
CA GLY A 54 23.16 1.03 24.22
C GLY A 54 22.26 0.70 25.41
N GLY A 55 22.39 1.45 26.51
CA GLY A 55 21.68 1.20 27.77
C GLY A 55 22.20 0.03 28.63
N VAL A 56 23.26 -0.67 28.21
CA VAL A 56 23.95 -1.68 29.03
C VAL A 56 25.04 -1.01 29.87
N PRO A 57 25.00 -1.09 31.21
CA PRO A 57 26.03 -0.49 32.06
C PRO A 57 27.34 -1.27 31.93
N VAL A 58 28.40 -0.60 31.47
CA VAL A 58 29.75 -1.19 31.28
C VAL A 58 30.81 -0.52 32.15
N GLY A 59 30.46 0.57 32.83
CA GLY A 59 31.36 1.28 33.73
C GLY A 59 31.90 0.40 34.87
N GLY A 60 33.19 0.53 35.15
CA GLY A 60 33.92 -0.29 36.12
C GLY A 60 34.45 -1.61 35.56
N LEU A 61 34.18 -1.93 34.30
CA LEU A 61 34.72 -3.12 33.63
C LEU A 61 35.95 -2.77 32.79
N HIS A 62 36.89 -3.71 32.71
CA HIS A 62 37.93 -3.71 31.68
C HIS A 62 37.32 -4.04 30.32
N GLU A 63 37.90 -3.52 29.24
CA GLU A 63 37.39 -3.65 27.87
C GLU A 63 36.98 -5.10 27.50
N ALA A 64 37.80 -6.10 27.84
CA ALA A 64 37.51 -7.51 27.55
C ALA A 64 36.28 -8.05 28.31
N ALA A 65 36.08 -7.63 29.57
CA ALA A 65 34.91 -8.01 30.36
C ALA A 65 33.65 -7.27 29.87
N ALA A 66 33.79 -5.99 29.51
CA ALA A 66 32.72 -5.20 28.91
C ALA A 66 32.28 -5.79 27.56
N ARG A 67 33.21 -6.23 26.72
CA ARG A 67 32.92 -6.94 25.45
C ARG A 67 32.06 -8.18 25.67
N ARG A 68 32.47 -9.08 26.57
CA ARG A 68 31.69 -10.29 26.90
C ARG A 68 30.28 -9.96 27.40
N LYS A 69 30.16 -8.94 28.25
CA LYS A 69 28.85 -8.49 28.77
C LYS A 69 27.97 -7.96 27.64
N LEU A 70 28.51 -7.09 26.78
CA LEU A 70 27.77 -6.54 25.64
C LEU A 70 27.39 -7.62 24.63
N GLU A 71 28.27 -8.58 24.36
CA GLU A 71 27.97 -9.73 23.51
C GLU A 71 26.81 -10.55 24.10
N ALA A 72 26.81 -10.86 25.39
CA ALA A 72 25.71 -11.60 26.02
C ALA A 72 24.37 -10.83 26.00
N ASP A 73 24.39 -9.55 26.41
CA ASP A 73 23.18 -8.74 26.58
C ASP A 73 22.61 -8.23 25.24
N LEU A 74 23.46 -7.86 24.27
CA LEU A 74 23.01 -7.36 22.97
C LEU A 74 22.65 -8.49 22.01
N VAL A 75 23.38 -9.62 22.03
CA VAL A 75 23.05 -10.76 21.14
C VAL A 75 21.70 -11.34 21.50
N SER A 76 21.36 -11.47 22.80
CA SER A 76 20.04 -11.96 23.22
C SER A 76 18.91 -11.07 22.70
N ARG A 77 18.99 -9.75 22.89
CA ARG A 77 17.99 -8.78 22.40
C ARG A 77 17.90 -8.74 20.87
N LEU A 78 19.04 -8.81 20.18
CA LEU A 78 19.08 -8.72 18.72
C LEU A 78 18.72 -10.03 18.02
N SER A 79 18.83 -11.17 18.71
CA SER A 79 18.46 -12.49 18.20
C SER A 79 16.95 -12.66 17.95
N GLU A 80 16.12 -11.83 18.59
CA GLU A 80 14.67 -11.87 18.43
C GLU A 80 14.27 -11.57 16.98
N ARG A 81 13.23 -12.27 16.49
CA ARG A 81 12.78 -12.10 15.11
C ARG A 81 11.85 -10.91 15.00
N VAL A 82 12.06 -10.06 13.99
CA VAL A 82 11.07 -9.05 13.60
C VAL A 82 9.93 -9.77 12.88
N THR A 83 8.71 -9.55 13.36
CA THR A 83 7.49 -10.18 12.87
C THR A 83 6.64 -9.16 12.14
N VAL A 84 6.37 -9.38 10.86
CA VAL A 84 5.51 -8.54 10.03
C VAL A 84 4.14 -9.21 9.89
N ARG A 85 3.04 -8.50 10.17
CA ARG A 85 1.68 -9.08 10.19
C ARG A 85 0.68 -8.29 9.34
N SER A 86 -0.19 -9.02 8.64
CA SER A 86 -1.35 -8.48 7.91
C SER A 86 -2.50 -9.48 7.94
N GLY A 87 -3.54 -9.20 8.74
CA GLY A 87 -4.63 -10.15 8.97
C GLY A 87 -4.12 -11.49 9.50
N SER A 88 -4.42 -12.58 8.81
CA SER A 88 -3.95 -13.94 9.11
C SER A 88 -2.52 -14.21 8.67
N HIS A 89 -1.92 -13.38 7.82
CA HIS A 89 -0.58 -13.61 7.30
C HIS A 89 0.50 -13.09 8.26
N LYS A 90 1.58 -13.86 8.39
CA LYS A 90 2.74 -13.56 9.23
C LYS A 90 4.02 -13.88 8.48
N TRP A 91 4.94 -12.92 8.46
CA TRP A 91 6.31 -13.09 7.97
C TRP A 91 7.27 -12.77 9.11
N THR A 92 8.45 -13.39 9.08
CA THR A 92 9.48 -13.10 10.09
C THR A 92 10.84 -12.96 9.44
N ILE A 93 11.67 -12.08 9.98
CA ILE A 93 13.07 -11.94 9.64
C ILE A 93 13.89 -12.01 10.93
N GLY A 94 14.83 -12.95 10.97
CA GLY A 94 15.76 -13.07 12.09
C GLY A 94 17.07 -12.33 11.81
N ALA A 95 17.88 -12.14 12.87
CA ALA A 95 19.18 -11.47 12.80
C ALA A 95 20.10 -12.00 11.69
N ARG A 96 20.18 -13.33 11.53
CA ARG A 96 21.00 -13.98 10.47
C ARG A 96 20.55 -13.61 9.05
N GLN A 97 19.24 -13.59 8.81
CA GLN A 97 18.68 -13.26 7.49
C GLN A 97 18.82 -11.76 7.19
N ALA A 98 18.65 -10.91 8.20
CA ALA A 98 18.87 -9.47 8.11
C ALA A 98 20.36 -9.09 8.13
N GLN A 99 21.27 -10.05 8.35
CA GLN A 99 22.71 -9.81 8.53
C GLN A 99 23.00 -8.70 9.56
N VAL A 100 22.27 -8.73 10.68
CA VAL A 100 22.43 -7.76 11.76
C VAL A 100 23.83 -7.91 12.37
N ARG A 101 24.60 -6.82 12.37
CA ARG A 101 25.91 -6.73 13.00
C ARG A 101 25.94 -5.57 13.96
N VAL A 102 26.57 -5.78 15.11
CA VAL A 102 26.81 -4.76 16.12
C VAL A 102 28.28 -4.45 16.13
N ASP A 103 28.63 -3.17 16.01
CA ASP A 103 30.03 -2.75 16.07
C ASP A 103 30.48 -2.56 17.53
N VAL A 104 30.60 -3.68 18.24
CA VAL A 104 30.99 -3.70 19.66
C VAL A 104 32.36 -3.07 19.85
N LYS A 105 33.26 -3.24 18.87
CA LYS A 105 34.61 -2.68 18.92
C LYS A 105 34.57 -1.15 18.95
N ASN A 106 33.95 -0.50 17.95
CA ASN A 106 33.90 0.95 17.90
C ASN A 106 33.16 1.55 19.11
N MET A 107 32.10 0.91 19.60
CA MET A 107 31.38 1.38 20.79
C MET A 107 32.23 1.30 22.07
N LEU A 108 33.02 0.23 22.23
CA LEU A 108 33.92 0.10 23.37
C LEU A 108 35.09 1.08 23.30
N GLU A 109 35.67 1.29 22.11
CA GLU A 109 36.71 2.30 21.90
C GLU A 109 36.20 3.71 22.28
N GLN A 110 34.97 4.05 21.91
CA GLN A 110 34.33 5.31 22.34
C GLN A 110 34.11 5.36 23.86
N ALA A 111 33.69 4.26 24.49
CA ALA A 111 33.49 4.19 25.94
C ALA A 111 34.81 4.35 26.72
N VAL A 112 35.89 3.71 26.26
CA VAL A 112 37.24 3.85 26.84
C VAL A 112 37.74 5.27 26.58
N SER A 113 37.61 5.80 25.37
CA SER A 113 38.01 7.17 25.04
C SER A 113 37.32 8.20 25.94
N ALA A 114 35.99 8.10 26.10
CA ALA A 114 35.22 8.98 26.99
C ALA A 114 35.66 8.86 28.45
N SER A 115 36.09 7.66 28.88
CA SER A 115 36.62 7.43 30.22
C SER A 115 37.97 8.10 30.46
N ARG A 116 38.71 8.39 29.38
CA ARG A 116 40.06 8.96 29.42
C ARG A 116 40.10 10.48 29.21
N GLU A 117 38.95 11.12 29.02
CA GLU A 117 38.82 12.58 28.97
C GLU A 117 39.29 13.24 30.29
N GLY A 118 40.14 14.26 30.18
CA GLY A 118 40.75 14.99 31.30
C GLY A 118 42.26 14.76 31.43
N SER A 119 42.88 15.36 32.45
CA SER A 119 44.30 15.16 32.77
C SER A 119 44.52 13.93 33.66
N ILE A 120 45.75 13.44 33.76
CA ILE A 120 46.12 12.32 34.66
C ILE A 120 45.67 12.60 36.10
N LEU A 121 45.77 13.86 36.55
CA LEU A 121 45.37 14.25 37.91
C LEU A 121 43.86 14.14 38.13
N THR A 122 43.04 14.64 37.19
CA THR A 122 41.58 14.58 37.34
C THR A 122 41.05 13.16 37.19
N ARG A 123 41.67 12.33 36.35
CA ARG A 123 41.34 10.90 36.23
C ARG A 123 41.71 10.10 37.48
N THR A 124 42.91 10.33 38.01
CA THR A 124 43.38 9.64 39.23
C THR A 124 42.52 10.03 40.43
N ALA A 125 42.23 11.33 40.60
CA ALA A 125 41.33 11.81 41.64
C ALA A 125 39.95 11.15 41.52
N ARG A 126 39.37 11.07 40.32
CA ARG A 126 38.07 10.42 40.05
C ARG A 126 38.09 8.94 40.44
N GLY A 127 39.17 8.22 40.12
CA GLY A 127 39.33 6.81 40.48
C GLY A 127 39.39 6.57 41.99
N LEU A 128 40.03 7.48 42.73
CA LEU A 128 40.22 7.39 44.19
C LEU A 128 39.01 7.88 45.00
N THR A 129 38.36 8.96 44.55
CA THR A 129 37.18 9.53 45.24
C THR A 129 35.86 8.86 44.85
N GLY A 130 35.89 7.91 43.91
CA GLY A 130 34.71 7.20 43.43
C GLY A 130 33.84 8.01 42.46
N GLY A 131 34.39 9.06 41.85
CA GLY A 131 33.67 9.87 40.85
C GLY A 131 33.24 9.06 39.61
N SER A 132 32.21 9.53 38.92
CA SER A 132 31.60 8.87 37.75
C SER A 132 31.61 9.74 36.51
N VAL A 133 31.57 9.11 35.34
CA VAL A 133 31.37 9.75 34.03
C VAL A 133 29.98 9.36 33.55
N LYS A 134 29.07 10.33 33.48
CA LYS A 134 27.74 10.11 32.90
C LYS A 134 27.84 10.18 31.38
N ARG A 135 28.08 9.04 30.73
CA ARG A 135 28.09 8.97 29.27
C ARG A 135 27.37 7.72 28.78
N ASP A 136 26.38 7.93 27.91
CA ASP A 136 25.73 6.87 27.16
C ASP A 136 26.24 6.89 25.72
N ILE A 137 26.85 5.78 25.29
CA ILE A 137 27.32 5.57 23.93
C ILE A 137 26.18 4.92 23.13
N PRO A 138 25.77 5.50 21.99
CA PRO A 138 24.64 4.99 21.22
C PRO A 138 24.96 3.61 20.63
N LEU A 139 23.93 2.76 20.53
CA LEU A 139 24.04 1.45 19.92
C LEU A 139 24.15 1.59 18.39
N VAL A 140 25.28 1.14 17.82
CA VAL A 140 25.51 1.17 16.37
C VAL A 140 25.22 -0.21 15.78
N ILE A 141 24.09 -0.33 15.08
CA ILE A 141 23.66 -1.55 14.39
C ILE A 141 23.72 -1.33 12.88
N SER A 142 24.29 -2.29 12.17
CA SER A 142 24.18 -2.40 10.73
C SER A 142 23.36 -3.63 10.34
N TYR A 143 22.65 -3.56 9.22
CA TYR A 143 21.83 -4.65 8.68
C TYR A 143 21.74 -4.54 7.15
N SER A 144 21.27 -5.60 6.51
CA SER A 144 21.11 -5.66 5.07
C SER A 144 19.82 -5.00 4.61
N HIS A 145 19.93 -3.83 3.97
CA HIS A 145 18.80 -3.20 3.28
C HIS A 145 18.22 -4.08 2.18
N GLN A 146 19.03 -4.96 1.55
CA GLN A 146 18.51 -5.92 0.58
C GLN A 146 17.59 -6.95 1.25
N ALA A 147 17.92 -7.40 2.46
CA ALA A 147 17.06 -8.32 3.21
C ALA A 147 15.70 -7.67 3.56
N VAL A 148 15.71 -6.38 3.93
CA VAL A 148 14.48 -5.60 4.16
C VAL A 148 13.67 -5.46 2.86
N ARG A 149 14.31 -5.09 1.74
CA ARG A 149 13.64 -5.01 0.43
C ARG A 149 13.01 -6.35 0.02
N ASN A 150 13.74 -7.45 0.20
CA ASN A 150 13.26 -8.79 -0.11
C ASN A 150 12.06 -9.17 0.76
N LEU A 151 12.09 -8.86 2.05
CA LEU A 151 10.95 -9.09 2.95
C LEU A 151 9.75 -8.24 2.55
N THR A 152 9.94 -6.94 2.31
CA THR A 152 8.90 -6.03 1.83
C THR A 152 8.28 -6.53 0.53
N ALA A 153 9.08 -7.04 -0.42
CA ALA A 153 8.59 -7.62 -1.66
C ALA A 153 7.75 -8.89 -1.42
N LYS A 154 8.19 -9.79 -0.53
CA LYS A 154 7.41 -10.99 -0.14
C LYS A 154 6.08 -10.63 0.51
N VAL A 155 6.09 -9.68 1.43
CA VAL A 155 4.88 -9.16 2.08
C VAL A 155 3.96 -8.52 1.05
N ARG A 156 4.50 -7.70 0.14
CA ARG A 156 3.73 -7.09 -0.95
C ARG A 156 3.07 -8.15 -1.81
N ALA A 157 3.78 -9.21 -2.20
CA ALA A 157 3.22 -10.29 -3.00
C ALA A 157 2.10 -11.06 -2.29
N GLY A 158 2.21 -11.26 -0.96
CA GLY A 158 1.18 -11.96 -0.19
C GLY A 158 -0.04 -11.11 0.22
N VAL A 159 0.09 -9.78 0.27
CA VAL A 159 -0.99 -8.88 0.72
C VAL A 159 -1.63 -8.11 -0.43
N THR A 160 -0.87 -7.79 -1.48
CA THR A 160 -1.37 -6.95 -2.58
C THR A 160 -2.39 -7.73 -3.39
N ARG A 161 -3.56 -7.13 -3.56
CA ARG A 161 -4.64 -7.65 -4.39
C ARG A 161 -5.05 -6.56 -5.36
N SER A 162 -4.99 -6.83 -6.65
CA SER A 162 -5.45 -5.88 -7.67
C SER A 162 -6.94 -5.57 -7.49
N SER A 163 -7.31 -4.32 -7.77
CA SER A 163 -8.72 -3.99 -7.97
C SER A 163 -9.24 -4.64 -9.25
N ARG A 164 -10.55 -4.84 -9.32
CA ARG A 164 -11.22 -5.36 -10.52
C ARG A 164 -12.37 -4.44 -10.86
N ASP A 165 -12.40 -3.98 -12.10
CA ASP A 165 -13.49 -3.15 -12.60
C ASP A 165 -14.77 -3.96 -12.73
N ALA A 166 -15.91 -3.31 -12.47
CA ALA A 166 -17.19 -3.89 -12.77
C ALA A 166 -17.38 -3.97 -14.29
N SER A 167 -17.95 -5.07 -14.78
CA SER A 167 -18.28 -5.25 -16.19
C SER A 167 -19.59 -6.01 -16.35
N VAL A 168 -20.14 -5.97 -17.55
CA VAL A 168 -21.38 -6.67 -17.91
C VAL A 168 -21.14 -7.49 -19.17
N LEU A 169 -21.63 -8.73 -19.17
CA LEU A 169 -21.49 -9.68 -20.27
C LEU A 169 -22.87 -10.23 -20.62
N PRO A 170 -23.41 -9.94 -21.81
CA PRO A 170 -24.62 -10.58 -22.27
C PRO A 170 -24.35 -12.03 -22.72
N SER A 171 -25.37 -12.87 -22.62
CA SER A 171 -25.32 -14.30 -22.96
C SER A 171 -26.72 -14.82 -23.31
N ALA A 172 -26.82 -16.06 -23.78
CA ALA A 172 -28.11 -16.70 -24.09
C ALA A 172 -29.04 -16.79 -22.87
N THR A 173 -28.48 -16.94 -21.66
CA THR A 173 -29.25 -17.00 -20.42
C THR A 173 -29.53 -15.61 -19.83
N GLY A 174 -29.20 -14.53 -20.54
CA GLY A 174 -29.38 -13.15 -20.10
C GLY A 174 -28.08 -12.40 -19.81
N LEU A 175 -28.20 -11.34 -19.01
CA LEU A 175 -27.14 -10.37 -18.72
C LEU A 175 -26.43 -10.68 -17.40
N HIS A 176 -25.13 -10.99 -17.46
CA HIS A 176 -24.31 -11.29 -16.29
C HIS A 176 -23.45 -10.10 -15.89
N MET A 177 -23.61 -9.62 -14.66
CA MET A 177 -22.80 -8.55 -14.11
C MET A 177 -21.64 -9.12 -13.28
N ILE A 178 -20.42 -8.76 -13.66
CA ILE A 178 -19.22 -9.03 -12.86
C ILE A 178 -19.03 -7.84 -11.92
N ALA A 179 -19.25 -8.06 -10.62
CA ALA A 179 -19.09 -7.02 -9.62
C ALA A 179 -17.64 -6.53 -9.51
N GLY A 180 -17.51 -5.21 -9.36
CA GLY A 180 -16.24 -4.55 -9.08
C GLY A 180 -15.70 -4.96 -7.70
N ARG A 181 -14.38 -5.00 -7.56
CA ARG A 181 -13.71 -5.40 -6.32
C ARG A 181 -12.65 -4.39 -5.94
N VAL A 182 -12.72 -3.92 -4.69
CA VAL A 182 -11.69 -3.06 -4.10
C VAL A 182 -10.39 -3.85 -3.92
N GLY A 183 -9.32 -3.31 -4.48
CA GLY A 183 -7.96 -3.81 -4.34
C GLY A 183 -7.34 -3.37 -3.01
N VAL A 184 -6.22 -4.01 -2.68
CA VAL A 184 -5.38 -3.67 -1.53
C VAL A 184 -3.97 -3.57 -2.05
N SER A 185 -3.25 -2.50 -1.70
CA SER A 185 -1.82 -2.42 -1.97
C SER A 185 -1.05 -2.07 -0.71
N VAL A 186 0.18 -2.56 -0.63
CA VAL A 186 1.08 -2.30 0.49
C VAL A 186 1.85 -1.01 0.25
N ASP A 187 1.85 -0.12 1.24
CA ASP A 187 2.74 1.04 1.28
C ASP A 187 4.16 0.52 1.60
N SER A 188 4.90 0.23 0.54
CA SER A 188 6.23 -0.42 0.65
C SER A 188 7.26 0.49 1.32
N THR A 189 7.14 1.81 1.13
CA THR A 189 8.02 2.80 1.74
C THR A 189 7.81 2.84 3.25
N ARG A 190 6.55 2.96 3.70
CA ARG A 190 6.22 2.98 5.12
C ARG A 190 6.46 1.63 5.78
N LEU A 191 6.25 0.52 5.07
CA LEU A 191 6.58 -0.81 5.56
C LEU A 191 8.08 -0.96 5.78
N GLY A 192 8.91 -0.57 4.81
CA GLY A 192 10.36 -0.59 4.92
C GLY A 192 10.84 0.20 6.14
N ALA A 193 10.41 1.45 6.29
CA ALA A 193 10.76 2.28 7.43
C ALA A 193 10.36 1.66 8.79
N ARG A 194 9.20 0.99 8.88
CA ARG A 194 8.78 0.29 10.10
C ARG A 194 9.66 -0.93 10.41
N ILE A 195 10.07 -1.67 9.38
CA ILE A 195 11.00 -2.81 9.53
C ILE A 195 12.39 -2.31 9.93
N ASP A 196 12.87 -1.23 9.30
CA ASP A 196 14.15 -0.60 9.61
C ASP A 196 14.19 -0.16 11.09
N ASN A 197 13.15 0.52 11.58
CA ASN A 197 13.03 0.91 12.98
C ASN A 197 12.97 -0.28 13.95
N ALA A 198 12.38 -1.40 13.53
CA ALA A 198 12.33 -2.62 14.34
C ALA A 198 13.68 -3.36 14.38
N LEU A 199 14.46 -3.32 13.28
CA LEU A 199 15.78 -3.94 13.20
C LEU A 199 16.87 -3.10 13.88
N SER A 200 16.78 -1.77 13.82
CA SER A 200 17.72 -0.85 14.47
C SER A 200 17.50 -0.71 15.98
N GLY A 201 16.44 -1.31 16.53
CA GLY A 201 16.07 -1.17 17.94
C GLY A 201 15.47 0.20 18.29
N ALA A 202 15.19 1.05 17.30
CA ALA A 202 14.51 2.33 17.50
C ALA A 202 13.03 2.17 17.86
N SER A 203 12.43 1.01 17.60
CA SER A 203 11.06 0.67 18.03
C SER A 203 11.08 -0.23 19.27
N PRO A 204 10.21 0.04 20.26
CA PRO A 204 10.05 -0.83 21.43
C PRO A 204 9.41 -2.19 21.08
N SER A 205 8.81 -2.33 19.90
CA SER A 205 8.15 -3.56 19.46
C SER A 205 8.79 -4.11 18.19
N ARG A 206 9.07 -5.41 18.18
CA ARG A 206 9.48 -6.16 16.98
C ARG A 206 8.30 -6.65 16.13
N ASN A 207 7.08 -6.28 16.49
CA ASN A 207 5.87 -6.58 15.72
C ASN A 207 5.49 -5.39 14.82
N VAL A 208 5.63 -5.58 13.52
CA VAL A 208 5.33 -4.58 12.49
C VAL A 208 4.02 -4.90 11.79
N THR A 209 3.04 -4.02 11.93
CA THR A 209 1.79 -4.10 11.15
C THR A 209 2.02 -3.56 9.74
N VAL A 210 1.58 -4.31 8.73
CA VAL A 210 1.71 -3.91 7.32
C VAL A 210 0.81 -2.71 7.02
N PRO A 211 1.36 -1.56 6.62
CA PRO A 211 0.56 -0.44 6.17
C PRO A 211 -0.01 -0.74 4.78
N THR A 212 -1.34 -0.74 4.68
CA THR A 212 -2.06 -0.99 3.43
C THR A 212 -2.89 0.24 3.04
N ARG A 213 -3.15 0.36 1.74
CA ARG A 213 -4.09 1.32 1.17
C ARG A 213 -5.11 0.59 0.30
N LYS A 214 -6.36 1.05 0.35
CA LYS A 214 -7.40 0.60 -0.56
C LYS A 214 -7.10 1.14 -1.97
N VAL A 215 -7.38 0.33 -2.97
CA VAL A 215 -7.28 0.72 -4.39
C VAL A 215 -8.67 0.53 -4.97
N GLU A 216 -9.35 1.64 -5.24
CA GLU A 216 -10.68 1.59 -5.84
C GLU A 216 -10.58 1.07 -7.29
N PRO A 217 -11.58 0.31 -7.76
CA PRO A 217 -11.69 0.00 -9.19
C PRO A 217 -11.98 1.28 -9.98
N LYS A 218 -11.59 1.30 -11.26
CA LYS A 218 -11.90 2.42 -12.17
C LYS A 218 -13.39 2.55 -12.42
N VAL A 219 -14.09 1.41 -12.45
CA VAL A 219 -15.55 1.34 -12.58
C VAL A 219 -16.10 0.52 -11.43
N THR A 220 -16.87 1.17 -10.56
CA THR A 220 -17.62 0.50 -9.49
C THR A 220 -18.89 -0.15 -10.04
N THR A 221 -19.43 -1.13 -9.30
CA THR A 221 -20.70 -1.77 -9.65
C THR A 221 -21.84 -0.76 -9.75
N ALA A 222 -21.87 0.24 -8.86
CA ALA A 222 -22.88 1.29 -8.89
C ALA A 222 -22.74 2.18 -10.13
N GLN A 223 -21.52 2.63 -10.47
CA GLN A 223 -21.30 3.41 -11.68
C GLN A 223 -21.65 2.64 -12.96
N LEU A 224 -21.34 1.34 -13.01
CA LEU A 224 -21.72 0.51 -14.16
C LEU A 224 -23.25 0.40 -14.28
N ALA A 225 -23.96 0.18 -13.18
CA ALA A 225 -25.42 0.12 -13.16
C ALA A 225 -26.05 1.46 -13.58
N SER A 226 -25.52 2.59 -13.11
CA SER A 226 -25.98 3.92 -13.53
C SER A 226 -25.66 4.24 -15.00
N LYS A 227 -24.59 3.67 -15.56
CA LYS A 227 -24.26 3.80 -16.98
C LYS A 227 -25.27 3.09 -17.89
N TYR A 228 -25.88 2.01 -17.39
CA TYR A 228 -26.87 1.22 -18.12
C TYR A 228 -28.20 1.19 -17.36
N PRO A 229 -28.96 2.32 -17.35
CA PRO A 229 -30.23 2.40 -16.67
C PRO A 229 -31.28 1.43 -17.28
N ALA A 230 -31.14 1.14 -18.58
CA ALA A 230 -31.91 0.16 -19.33
C ALA A 230 -30.96 -0.70 -20.19
N TYR A 231 -31.27 -1.99 -20.32
CA TYR A 231 -30.57 -2.91 -21.21
C TYR A 231 -31.53 -4.02 -21.66
N ILE A 232 -31.53 -4.36 -22.93
CA ILE A 232 -32.39 -5.39 -23.50
C ILE A 232 -31.52 -6.55 -24.01
N VAL A 233 -31.90 -7.77 -23.66
CA VAL A 233 -31.34 -9.00 -24.24
C VAL A 233 -32.45 -9.75 -24.95
N ILE A 234 -32.22 -10.13 -26.20
CA ILE A 234 -33.14 -10.87 -27.05
C ILE A 234 -32.49 -12.20 -27.40
N ASN A 235 -33.14 -13.29 -27.01
CA ASN A 235 -32.75 -14.63 -27.39
C ASN A 235 -33.76 -15.13 -28.43
N ARG A 236 -33.28 -15.29 -29.68
CA ARG A 236 -34.12 -15.69 -30.81
C ARG A 236 -34.59 -17.14 -30.67
N ASN A 237 -33.72 -18.03 -30.20
CA ASN A 237 -34.02 -19.46 -30.06
C ASN A 237 -35.12 -19.73 -29.01
N ASP A 238 -35.17 -18.92 -27.95
CA ASP A 238 -36.15 -19.08 -26.88
C ASP A 238 -37.38 -18.18 -27.05
N PHE A 239 -37.43 -17.35 -28.10
CA PHE A 239 -38.48 -16.34 -28.30
C PHE A 239 -38.67 -15.45 -27.05
N ARG A 240 -37.57 -15.05 -26.42
CA ARG A 240 -37.58 -14.23 -25.19
C ARG A 240 -36.86 -12.91 -25.36
N LEU A 241 -37.50 -11.87 -24.85
CA LEU A 241 -36.89 -10.57 -24.58
C LEU A 241 -36.81 -10.34 -23.07
N SER A 242 -35.60 -10.11 -22.55
CA SER A 242 -35.36 -9.78 -21.16
C SER A 242 -34.95 -8.32 -21.01
N PHE A 243 -35.72 -7.58 -20.21
CA PHE A 243 -35.45 -6.19 -19.88
C PHE A 243 -34.75 -6.08 -18.52
N TYR A 244 -33.63 -5.37 -18.50
CA TYR A 244 -32.83 -5.11 -17.32
C TYR A 244 -32.88 -3.63 -16.96
N ASN A 245 -33.28 -3.35 -15.72
CA ASN A 245 -33.27 -2.03 -15.12
C ASN A 245 -32.05 -1.91 -14.21
N HIS A 246 -31.14 -0.98 -14.51
CA HIS A 246 -29.86 -0.85 -13.81
C HIS A 246 -29.11 -2.19 -13.69
N LEU A 247 -29.05 -2.94 -14.80
CA LEU A 247 -28.43 -4.28 -14.92
C LEU A 247 -29.09 -5.39 -14.06
N LYS A 248 -30.28 -5.16 -13.50
CA LYS A 248 -31.08 -6.18 -12.81
C LYS A 248 -32.25 -6.59 -13.68
N LEU A 249 -32.46 -7.89 -13.85
CA LEU A 249 -33.61 -8.40 -14.58
C LEU A 249 -34.90 -7.91 -13.91
N GLU A 250 -35.70 -7.15 -14.66
CA GLU A 250 -36.97 -6.64 -14.16
C GLU A 250 -38.14 -7.42 -14.77
N ARG A 251 -38.08 -7.73 -16.06
CA ARG A 251 -39.16 -8.44 -16.75
C ARG A 251 -38.64 -9.22 -17.96
N THR A 252 -39.30 -10.33 -18.24
CA THR A 252 -39.12 -11.11 -19.47
C THR A 252 -40.45 -11.15 -20.22
N TYR A 253 -40.37 -11.08 -21.55
CA TYR A 253 -41.51 -11.09 -22.46
C TYR A 253 -41.34 -12.22 -23.47
N GLU A 254 -42.46 -12.80 -23.88
CA GLU A 254 -42.53 -13.65 -25.07
C GLU A 254 -42.60 -12.77 -26.31
N ILE A 255 -41.87 -13.14 -27.36
CA ILE A 255 -41.75 -12.34 -28.59
C ILE A 255 -41.90 -13.23 -29.83
N ALA A 256 -42.12 -12.62 -30.99
CA ALA A 256 -41.84 -13.25 -32.28
C ALA A 256 -40.62 -12.61 -32.91
N VAL A 257 -39.81 -13.38 -33.63
CA VAL A 257 -38.61 -12.88 -34.32
C VAL A 257 -38.70 -13.10 -35.83
N GLY A 258 -37.68 -12.63 -36.55
CA GLY A 258 -37.57 -12.78 -38.00
C GLY A 258 -37.50 -14.24 -38.43
N MET A 259 -38.20 -14.58 -39.51
CA MET A 259 -38.18 -15.92 -40.11
C MET A 259 -36.85 -16.26 -40.77
N GLU A 260 -36.64 -17.55 -41.08
CA GLU A 260 -35.46 -18.01 -41.81
C GLU A 260 -35.27 -17.24 -43.13
N GLY A 261 -34.06 -16.75 -43.36
CA GLY A 261 -33.70 -15.86 -44.48
C GLY A 261 -34.05 -14.38 -44.26
N LEU A 262 -34.71 -14.04 -43.15
CA LEU A 262 -35.09 -12.69 -42.74
C LEU A 262 -34.89 -12.51 -41.23
N GLU A 263 -33.83 -13.09 -40.69
CA GLU A 263 -33.61 -13.20 -39.25
C GLU A 263 -33.50 -11.82 -38.59
N THR A 264 -33.94 -11.75 -37.34
CA THR A 264 -33.62 -10.59 -36.51
C THR A 264 -32.09 -10.49 -36.35
N PRO A 265 -31.48 -9.33 -36.64
CA PRO A 265 -30.03 -9.21 -36.80
C PRO A 265 -29.31 -9.42 -35.47
N ALA A 266 -28.46 -10.45 -35.41
CA ALA A 266 -27.67 -10.76 -34.22
C ALA A 266 -26.63 -9.67 -33.91
N GLY A 267 -26.21 -9.58 -32.65
CA GLY A 267 -25.15 -8.68 -32.22
C GLY A 267 -25.61 -7.62 -31.22
N LEU A 268 -24.72 -6.66 -30.97
CA LEU A 268 -24.98 -5.56 -30.05
C LEU A 268 -25.42 -4.33 -30.83
N HIS A 269 -26.67 -3.94 -30.58
CA HIS A 269 -27.33 -2.78 -31.15
C HIS A 269 -27.70 -1.77 -30.05
N LYS A 270 -28.38 -0.71 -30.45
CA LYS A 270 -28.98 0.27 -29.54
C LYS A 270 -30.31 0.75 -30.10
N ILE A 271 -31.22 1.18 -29.23
CA ILE A 271 -32.41 1.90 -29.66
C ILE A 271 -31.97 3.23 -30.30
N GLU A 272 -32.25 3.39 -31.59
CA GLU A 272 -31.83 4.56 -32.38
C GLU A 272 -32.83 5.71 -32.27
N TRP A 273 -34.11 5.37 -32.33
CA TRP A 273 -35.24 6.27 -32.18
C TRP A 273 -36.49 5.47 -31.78
N GLU A 274 -37.47 6.17 -31.25
CA GLU A 274 -38.71 5.57 -30.75
C GLU A 274 -39.91 6.45 -31.11
N GLN A 275 -41.07 5.84 -31.35
CA GLN A 275 -42.29 6.57 -31.71
C GLN A 275 -43.56 5.88 -31.18
N VAL A 276 -44.50 6.72 -30.75
CA VAL A 276 -45.88 6.36 -30.41
C VAL A 276 -46.74 6.41 -31.67
N ASP A 277 -47.54 5.37 -31.89
CA ASP A 277 -48.42 5.21 -33.05
C ASP A 277 -47.71 5.56 -34.37
N PRO A 278 -46.62 4.84 -34.71
CA PRO A 278 -45.74 5.18 -35.81
C PRO A 278 -46.35 4.84 -37.17
N PRO A 279 -46.14 5.66 -38.21
CA PRO A 279 -46.38 5.20 -39.57
C PRO A 279 -45.38 4.10 -39.94
N TRP A 280 -45.82 3.12 -40.73
CA TRP A 280 -44.93 2.10 -41.26
C TRP A 280 -44.41 2.49 -42.64
N TYR A 281 -43.11 2.80 -42.71
CA TYR A 281 -42.39 3.02 -43.96
C TYR A 281 -42.01 1.68 -44.58
N VAL A 282 -42.72 1.30 -45.63
CA VAL A 282 -42.58 -0.04 -46.21
C VAL A 282 -41.25 -0.12 -46.98
N PRO A 283 -40.35 -1.05 -46.62
CA PRO A 283 -39.05 -1.13 -47.28
C PRO A 283 -39.20 -1.57 -48.73
N LYS A 284 -38.30 -1.10 -49.61
CA LYS A 284 -38.25 -1.52 -51.02
C LYS A 284 -37.66 -2.92 -51.16
N LYS A 285 -38.39 -3.93 -50.68
CA LYS A 285 -38.01 -5.35 -50.68
C LYS A 285 -39.05 -6.16 -51.44
N ALA A 286 -38.63 -7.28 -52.04
CA ALA A 286 -39.50 -8.10 -52.88
C ALA A 286 -40.75 -8.61 -52.13
N TRP A 287 -40.60 -8.98 -50.85
CA TRP A 287 -41.72 -9.46 -50.01
C TRP A 287 -42.80 -8.40 -49.76
N ALA A 288 -42.48 -7.11 -49.89
CA ALA A 288 -43.44 -6.02 -49.68
C ALA A 288 -44.41 -5.85 -50.86
N GLY A 289 -44.13 -6.47 -52.01
CA GLY A 289 -45.01 -6.44 -53.19
C GLY A 289 -45.42 -5.02 -53.61
N ALA A 290 -46.72 -4.82 -53.81
CA ALA A 290 -47.28 -3.53 -54.24
C ALA A 290 -47.12 -2.40 -53.21
N LEU A 291 -46.87 -2.72 -51.94
CA LEU A 291 -46.67 -1.71 -50.89
C LEU A 291 -45.22 -1.21 -50.83
N ALA A 292 -44.28 -1.82 -51.55
CA ALA A 292 -42.86 -1.46 -51.50
C ALA A 292 -42.63 0.04 -51.74
N GLY A 293 -42.04 0.73 -50.76
CA GLY A 293 -41.75 2.17 -50.84
C GLY A 293 -42.94 3.09 -50.54
N THR A 294 -44.08 2.53 -50.14
CA THR A 294 -45.24 3.30 -49.66
C THR A 294 -45.14 3.58 -48.15
N VAL A 295 -46.05 4.40 -47.62
CA VAL A 295 -46.18 4.65 -46.18
C VAL A 295 -47.58 4.23 -45.77
N VAL A 296 -47.68 3.36 -44.77
CA VAL A 296 -48.95 3.01 -44.13
C VAL A 296 -49.14 3.94 -42.94
N PRO A 297 -50.20 4.76 -42.90
CA PRO A 297 -50.44 5.67 -41.78
C PRO A 297 -50.84 4.89 -40.52
N PRO A 298 -50.66 5.48 -39.32
CA PRO A 298 -51.10 4.86 -38.08
C PRO A 298 -52.59 4.52 -38.11
N GLY A 299 -52.95 3.35 -37.62
CA GLY A 299 -54.34 2.89 -37.57
C GLY A 299 -54.49 1.38 -37.67
N PRO A 300 -55.71 0.86 -37.91
CA PRO A 300 -55.97 -0.57 -37.94
C PRO A 300 -55.10 -1.36 -38.94
N GLY A 301 -54.76 -0.74 -40.07
CA GLY A 301 -53.92 -1.35 -41.11
C GLY A 301 -52.41 -1.24 -40.87
N ASP A 302 -51.94 -0.48 -39.88
CA ASP A 302 -50.52 -0.38 -39.55
C ASP A 302 -50.06 -1.62 -38.77
N PRO A 303 -49.03 -2.36 -39.23
CA PRO A 303 -48.52 -3.54 -38.52
C PRO A 303 -47.66 -3.21 -37.28
N LEU A 304 -47.20 -1.97 -37.10
CA LEU A 304 -46.37 -1.58 -35.94
C LEU A 304 -47.21 -1.28 -34.69
N LYS A 305 -48.47 -0.87 -34.90
CA LYS A 305 -49.50 -0.65 -33.89
C LYS A 305 -49.10 0.47 -32.92
N ALA A 306 -48.95 0.14 -31.64
CA ALA A 306 -48.90 1.16 -30.59
C ALA A 306 -47.52 1.83 -30.46
N ARG A 307 -46.43 1.09 -30.60
CA ARG A 307 -45.08 1.56 -30.26
C ARG A 307 -44.06 0.93 -31.21
N PHE A 308 -43.06 1.71 -31.57
CA PHE A 308 -41.88 1.22 -32.30
C PHE A 308 -40.61 1.75 -31.65
N MET A 309 -39.64 0.86 -31.47
CA MET A 309 -38.27 1.16 -31.03
C MET A 309 -37.31 0.61 -32.08
N SER A 310 -36.70 1.51 -32.85
CA SER A 310 -35.82 1.16 -33.97
C SER A 310 -34.46 0.67 -33.49
N PHE A 311 -33.90 -0.31 -34.19
CA PHE A 311 -32.49 -0.67 -34.11
C PHE A 311 -32.02 -1.17 -35.49
N GLU A 312 -30.72 -1.09 -35.78
CA GLU A 312 -30.13 -1.66 -37.01
C GLU A 312 -30.82 -1.17 -38.30
N GLY A 313 -30.89 0.15 -38.52
CA GLY A 313 -31.21 0.71 -39.84
C GLY A 313 -32.59 0.36 -40.43
N GLY A 314 -33.54 -0.07 -39.60
CA GLY A 314 -34.93 -0.32 -40.00
C GLY A 314 -35.60 -1.54 -39.35
N ALA A 315 -34.84 -2.40 -38.67
CA ALA A 315 -35.44 -3.37 -37.75
C ALA A 315 -35.94 -2.67 -36.49
N GLY A 316 -36.81 -3.31 -35.73
CA GLY A 316 -37.33 -2.70 -34.52
C GLY A 316 -38.15 -3.62 -33.66
N ILE A 317 -38.40 -3.17 -32.43
CA ILE A 317 -39.29 -3.81 -31.48
C ILE A 317 -40.64 -3.10 -31.56
N HIS A 318 -41.71 -3.84 -31.84
CA HIS A 318 -43.04 -3.24 -32.02
C HIS A 318 -44.19 -4.13 -31.55
N GLY A 319 -45.38 -3.54 -31.45
CA GLY A 319 -46.61 -4.25 -31.14
C GLY A 319 -47.16 -4.99 -32.36
N VAL A 320 -47.91 -6.06 -32.15
CA VAL A 320 -48.65 -6.75 -33.23
C VAL A 320 -50.15 -6.69 -32.96
N ASP A 321 -50.97 -6.84 -34.00
CA ASP A 321 -52.42 -6.90 -33.84
C ASP A 321 -52.84 -8.01 -32.86
N PRO A 322 -53.84 -7.79 -31.99
CA PRO A 322 -54.36 -8.85 -31.12
C PRO A 322 -54.81 -10.11 -31.87
N SER A 323 -55.29 -9.98 -33.11
CA SER A 323 -55.66 -11.13 -33.95
C SER A 323 -54.45 -11.98 -34.38
N GLU A 324 -53.24 -11.42 -34.33
CA GLU A 324 -51.97 -12.07 -34.70
C GLU A 324 -51.16 -12.53 -33.48
N TYR A 325 -51.73 -12.48 -32.28
CA TYR A 325 -51.07 -12.91 -31.05
C TYR A 325 -50.63 -14.36 -31.02
N SER A 326 -51.18 -15.22 -31.88
CA SER A 326 -50.73 -16.59 -32.10
C SER A 326 -49.35 -16.68 -32.76
N SER A 327 -48.85 -15.59 -33.36
CA SER A 327 -47.49 -15.53 -33.94
C SER A 327 -46.39 -15.33 -32.89
N ILE A 328 -46.74 -14.89 -31.68
CA ILE A 328 -45.80 -14.73 -30.57
C ILE A 328 -45.32 -16.12 -30.13
N GLY A 329 -44.01 -16.30 -29.97
CA GLY A 329 -43.38 -17.61 -29.75
C GLY A 329 -42.93 -18.32 -31.04
N HIS A 330 -42.98 -17.64 -32.18
CA HIS A 330 -42.63 -18.21 -33.49
C HIS A 330 -41.77 -17.27 -34.34
N ASP A 331 -41.16 -17.85 -35.37
CA ASP A 331 -40.48 -17.18 -36.46
C ASP A 331 -41.52 -16.61 -37.44
N ALA A 332 -41.87 -15.33 -37.31
CA ALA A 332 -43.06 -14.78 -37.97
C ALA A 332 -42.86 -13.42 -38.65
N SER A 333 -41.73 -12.74 -38.40
CA SER A 333 -41.48 -11.39 -38.89
C SER A 333 -40.47 -11.35 -40.03
N HIS A 334 -40.26 -10.15 -40.60
CA HIS A 334 -39.24 -9.89 -41.62
C HIS A 334 -37.99 -9.22 -41.02
N GLY A 335 -37.65 -9.57 -39.78
CA GLY A 335 -36.47 -9.08 -39.05
C GLY A 335 -36.79 -8.28 -37.77
N CYS A 336 -38.03 -7.80 -37.63
CA CYS A 336 -38.48 -7.10 -36.42
C CYS A 336 -38.78 -8.04 -35.25
N VAL A 337 -38.81 -7.50 -34.05
CA VAL A 337 -39.23 -8.21 -32.83
C VAL A 337 -40.67 -7.80 -32.53
N ARG A 338 -41.60 -8.76 -32.64
CA ARG A 338 -43.03 -8.51 -32.37
C ARG A 338 -43.34 -8.83 -30.92
N MET A 339 -44.16 -7.98 -30.32
CA MET A 339 -44.63 -8.09 -28.94
C MET A 339 -46.13 -7.88 -28.88
N ARG A 340 -46.75 -8.36 -27.79
CA ARG A 340 -48.14 -7.97 -27.48
C ARG A 340 -48.20 -6.47 -27.17
N ILE A 341 -49.30 -5.82 -27.51
CA ILE A 341 -49.45 -4.37 -27.35
C ILE A 341 -49.19 -3.90 -25.90
N PRO A 342 -49.75 -4.54 -24.85
CA PRO A 342 -49.46 -4.13 -23.47
C PRO A 342 -47.98 -4.25 -23.10
N ASP A 343 -47.31 -5.29 -23.62
CA ASP A 343 -45.91 -5.56 -23.32
C ASP A 343 -44.97 -4.54 -23.98
N VAL A 344 -45.21 -4.20 -25.26
CA VAL A 344 -44.41 -3.18 -25.94
C VAL A 344 -44.63 -1.79 -25.33
N ILE A 345 -45.85 -1.46 -24.89
CA ILE A 345 -46.12 -0.20 -24.19
C ILE A 345 -45.33 -0.14 -22.88
N SER A 346 -45.29 -1.23 -22.12
CA SER A 346 -44.52 -1.31 -20.88
C SER A 346 -43.03 -1.16 -21.12
N LEU A 347 -42.48 -1.89 -22.12
CA LEU A 347 -41.07 -1.85 -22.47
C LEU A 347 -40.65 -0.45 -22.97
N TYR A 348 -41.45 0.16 -23.85
CA TYR A 348 -41.20 1.49 -24.41
C TYR A 348 -41.02 2.53 -23.31
N SER A 349 -41.90 2.54 -22.30
CA SER A 349 -41.84 3.52 -21.20
C SER A 349 -40.54 3.49 -20.37
N LYS A 350 -39.73 2.43 -20.50
CA LYS A 350 -38.53 2.17 -19.70
C LYS A 350 -37.25 2.05 -20.53
N SER A 351 -37.35 2.15 -21.86
CA SER A 351 -36.25 1.87 -22.78
C SER A 351 -35.94 3.10 -23.64
N PRO A 352 -35.39 4.17 -23.05
CA PRO A 352 -35.12 5.40 -23.80
C PRO A 352 -34.14 5.17 -24.94
N VAL A 353 -34.14 6.09 -25.91
CA VAL A 353 -33.14 6.14 -26.99
C VAL A 353 -31.72 5.99 -26.42
N GLY A 354 -30.92 5.13 -27.06
CA GLY A 354 -29.59 4.74 -26.62
C GLY A 354 -29.53 3.49 -25.75
N THR A 355 -30.67 2.93 -25.32
CA THR A 355 -30.72 1.64 -24.61
C THR A 355 -30.04 0.55 -25.45
N PRO A 356 -29.03 -0.16 -24.92
CA PRO A 356 -28.41 -1.27 -25.62
C PRO A 356 -29.38 -2.44 -25.82
N VAL A 357 -29.32 -3.05 -27.01
CA VAL A 357 -30.11 -4.23 -27.38
C VAL A 357 -29.14 -5.30 -27.86
N TYR A 358 -28.96 -6.36 -27.08
CA TYR A 358 -28.13 -7.49 -27.47
C TYR A 358 -28.98 -8.63 -27.98
N ILE A 359 -28.71 -9.09 -29.19
CA ILE A 359 -29.49 -10.13 -29.88
C ILE A 359 -28.59 -11.34 -30.11
N ILE A 360 -29.04 -12.52 -29.65
CA ILE A 360 -28.34 -13.79 -29.78
C ILE A 360 -29.18 -14.81 -30.55
#